data_AF-A0A1F9E6G6-F1
#
_entry.id   AF-A0A1F9E6G6-F1
#
_cell.length_a   1.000
_cell.length_b   1.000
_cell.length_c   1.000
_cell.angle_alpha   90.00
_cell.angle_beta   90.00
_cell.angle_gamma   90.00
#
_symmetry.space_group_name_H-M   'P 1'
#
loop_
_entity.id
_entity.type
_entity.pdbx_description
1 polymer ?
#
loop_
_entity_poly.entity_id
_entity_poly.type
_entity_poly.pdbx_seq_one_letter_code
_entity_poly.pdbx_strand_id
1 'polypeptide(L)'
;MGKYATHYTDEELNAITEQWLKDKKRVDEEYEGRYYNWDVDKEYEKYLNNENLKALFRHAAYLYKALFETGDLKLFPNEKPKIIDAYRRVLANGYYNQSKTREKAVRTHLGHIVKRQSRPKNK
;
A
#
# COMPACT_ATOMS: atom_id res chain seq x y z
N MET A 1 -27.27 -1.78 -12.72
CA MET A 1 -26.02 -1.63 -11.95
C MET A 1 -25.20 -0.51 -12.57
N GLY A 2 -25.05 0.62 -11.88
CA GLY A 2 -24.30 1.77 -12.41
C GLY A 2 -22.85 1.38 -12.67
N LYS A 3 -22.33 1.72 -13.86
CA LYS A 3 -20.92 1.52 -14.23
C LYS A 3 -20.06 2.37 -13.30
N TYR A 4 -19.54 1.81 -12.21
CA TYR A 4 -18.51 2.48 -11.43
C TYR A 4 -17.32 2.75 -12.35
N ALA A 5 -16.85 4.00 -12.40
CA ALA A 5 -15.70 4.38 -13.19
C ALA A 5 -14.51 3.48 -12.81
N THR A 6 -13.94 2.79 -13.79
CA THR A 6 -12.84 1.83 -13.60
C THR A 6 -11.48 2.52 -13.48
N HIS A 7 -11.44 3.82 -13.78
CA HIS A 7 -10.27 4.69 -13.74
C HIS A 7 -10.60 5.94 -12.94
N TYR A 8 -9.56 6.62 -12.48
CA TYR A 8 -9.64 8.00 -12.03
C TYR A 8 -9.57 8.94 -13.24
N THR A 9 -10.21 10.11 -13.15
CA THR A 9 -9.89 11.22 -14.05
C THR A 9 -8.56 11.86 -13.66
N ASP A 10 -7.96 12.63 -14.55
CA ASP A 10 -6.73 13.37 -14.24
C ASP A 10 -6.96 14.40 -13.12
N GLU A 11 -8.13 15.04 -13.10
CA GLU A 11 -8.54 15.96 -12.03
C GLU A 11 -8.67 15.25 -10.68
N GLU A 12 -9.30 14.06 -10.65
CA GLU A 12 -9.39 13.24 -9.44
C GLU A 12 -8.00 12.86 -8.95
N LEU A 13 -7.13 12.37 -9.84
CA LEU A 13 -5.76 11.97 -9.49
C LEU A 13 -4.95 13.12 -8.91
N ASN A 14 -5.02 14.30 -9.53
CA ASN A 14 -4.32 15.49 -9.05
C ASN A 14 -4.82 15.87 -7.65
N ALA A 15 -6.14 15.96 -7.46
CA ALA A 15 -6.72 16.31 -6.16
C ALA A 15 -6.34 15.31 -5.05
N ILE A 16 -6.40 14.00 -5.35
CA ILE A 16 -6.00 12.93 -4.42
C ILE A 16 -4.52 13.03 -4.09
N THR A 17 -3.66 13.26 -5.09
CA THR A 17 -2.21 13.33 -4.92
C THR A 17 -1.81 14.55 -4.10
N GLU A 18 -2.38 15.72 -4.39
CA GLU A 18 -2.12 16.95 -3.63
C GLU A 18 -2.53 16.81 -2.16
N GLN A 19 -3.73 16.27 -1.92
CA GLN A 19 -4.21 16.04 -0.56
C GLN A 19 -3.32 15.03 0.17
N TRP A 20 -2.94 13.94 -0.49
CA TRP A 20 -2.00 12.97 0.06
C TRP A 20 -0.65 13.59 0.44
N LEU A 21 -0.04 14.37 -0.45
CA LEU A 21 1.26 14.99 -0.18
C LEU A 21 1.19 15.94 1.01
N LYS A 22 0.10 16.69 1.14
CA LYS A 22 -0.16 17.57 2.30
C LYS A 22 -0.29 16.76 3.59
N ASP A 23 -1.08 15.70 3.59
CA ASP A 23 -1.27 14.85 4.77
C ASP A 23 0.00 14.09 5.15
N LYS A 24 0.70 13.54 4.16
CA LYS A 24 1.98 12.85 4.34
C LYS A 24 3.01 13.80 4.96
N LYS A 25 3.14 15.02 4.44
CA LYS A 25 4.06 16.03 5.00
C LYS A 25 3.76 16.32 6.47
N ARG A 26 2.48 16.48 6.83
CA ARG A 26 2.07 16.69 8.22
C ARG A 26 2.45 15.50 9.11
N VAL A 27 2.23 14.27 8.65
CA VAL A 27 2.64 13.06 9.38
C VAL A 27 4.17 12.99 9.51
N ASP A 28 4.90 13.32 8.44
CA ASP A 28 6.38 13.36 8.44
C ASP A 28 6.89 14.33 9.52
N GLU A 29 6.30 15.53 9.61
CA GLU A 29 6.64 16.55 10.61
C GLU A 29 6.24 16.13 12.04
N GLU A 30 5.06 15.55 12.24
CA GLU A 30 4.58 15.11 13.56
C GLU A 30 5.43 13.96 14.13
N TYR A 31 5.93 13.09 13.26
CA TYR A 31 6.74 11.93 13.62
C TYR A 31 8.25 12.17 13.42
N GLU A 32 8.66 13.39 13.10
CA GLU A 32 10.06 13.75 12.96
C GLU A 32 10.84 13.41 14.25
N GLY A 33 11.92 12.64 14.11
CA GLY A 33 12.74 12.17 15.24
C GLY A 33 12.15 10.98 16.04
N ARG A 34 10.97 10.44 15.68
CA ARG A 34 10.40 9.23 16.29
C ARG A 34 10.77 8.00 15.44
N TYR A 35 11.45 7.03 16.05
CA TYR A 35 12.19 5.96 15.36
C TYR A 35 11.39 4.71 14.92
N TYR A 36 10.07 4.76 14.82
CA TYR A 36 9.29 3.59 14.37
C TYR A 36 8.54 3.88 13.07
N ASN A 37 9.19 3.56 11.93
CA ASN A 37 8.62 3.67 10.58
C ASN A 37 7.23 3.01 10.44
N TRP A 38 6.91 2.02 11.28
CA TRP A 38 5.61 1.34 11.24
C TRP A 38 4.46 2.16 11.82
N ASP A 39 4.70 2.94 12.88
CA ASP A 39 3.67 3.84 13.40
C ASP A 39 3.37 4.93 12.37
N VAL A 40 4.40 5.38 11.65
CA VAL A 40 4.27 6.32 10.53
C VAL A 40 3.44 5.71 9.39
N ASP A 41 3.73 4.47 8.95
CA ASP A 41 2.94 3.77 7.92
C ASP A 41 1.46 3.62 8.32
N LYS A 42 1.17 3.41 9.61
CA LYS A 42 -0.22 3.36 10.10
C LYS A 42 -0.92 4.72 10.03
N GLU A 43 -0.21 5.80 10.31
CA GLU A 43 -0.75 7.14 10.19
C GLU A 43 -1.01 7.51 8.73
N TYR A 44 -0.06 7.23 7.84
CA TYR A 44 -0.24 7.35 6.39
C TYR A 44 -1.50 6.64 5.89
N GLU A 45 -1.76 5.41 6.35
CA GLU A 45 -2.92 4.62 5.93
C GLU A 45 -4.25 5.38 6.13
N LYS A 46 -4.37 6.17 7.20
CA LYS A 46 -5.62 6.89 7.52
C LYS A 46 -5.98 7.94 6.47
N TYR A 47 -4.98 8.50 5.80
CA TYR A 47 -5.13 9.59 4.84
C TYR A 47 -5.28 9.14 3.38
N LEU A 48 -5.18 7.84 3.10
CA LEU A 48 -5.43 7.33 1.75
C LEU A 48 -6.92 7.45 1.41
N ASN A 49 -7.21 7.87 0.18
CA ASN A 49 -8.53 8.30 -0.26
C ASN A 49 -9.63 7.21 -0.29
N ASN A 50 -9.27 5.93 -0.26
CA ASN A 50 -10.23 4.83 -0.40
C ASN A 50 -9.76 3.53 0.26
N GLU A 51 -10.73 2.69 0.64
CA GLU A 51 -10.49 1.44 1.37
C GLU A 51 -9.67 0.40 0.60
N ASN A 52 -9.72 0.38 -0.74
CA ASN A 52 -8.87 -0.54 -1.51
C ASN A 52 -7.40 -0.13 -1.44
N LEU A 53 -7.12 1.17 -1.56
CA LEU A 53 -5.77 1.70 -1.43
C LEU A 53 -5.24 1.54 0.00
N LYS A 54 -6.06 1.79 1.01
CA LYS A 54 -5.72 1.51 2.42
C LYS A 54 -5.31 0.06 2.63
N ALA A 55 -6.14 -0.88 2.19
CA ALA A 55 -5.84 -2.30 2.32
C ALA A 55 -4.62 -2.72 1.49
N LEU A 56 -4.44 -2.17 0.28
CA LEU A 56 -3.26 -2.41 -0.55
C LEU A 56 -2.01 -1.96 0.18
N PHE A 57 -2.01 -0.73 0.69
CA PHE A 57 -0.87 -0.15 1.40
C PHE A 57 -0.55 -0.93 2.67
N ARG A 58 -1.56 -1.30 3.46
CA ARG A 58 -1.39 -2.14 4.66
C ARG A 58 -0.69 -3.46 4.34
N HIS A 59 -1.13 -4.15 3.28
CA HIS A 59 -0.48 -5.39 2.84
C HIS A 59 0.93 -5.14 2.32
N ALA A 60 1.13 -4.08 1.54
CA ALA A 60 2.44 -3.73 0.99
C ALA A 60 3.44 -3.36 2.09
N ALA A 61 3.07 -2.52 3.06
CA ALA A 61 3.89 -2.11 4.19
C ALA A 61 4.28 -3.31 5.07
N TYR A 62 3.32 -4.18 5.40
CA TYR A 62 3.60 -5.42 6.14
C TYR A 62 4.60 -6.31 5.40
N LEU A 63 4.39 -6.56 4.11
CA LEU A 63 5.27 -7.42 3.32
C LEU A 63 6.64 -6.78 3.06
N TYR A 64 6.69 -5.46 2.85
CA TYR A 64 7.93 -4.70 2.70
C TYR A 64 8.76 -4.80 3.97
N LYS A 65 8.16 -4.57 5.14
CA LYS A 65 8.81 -4.78 6.43
C LYS A 65 9.35 -6.20 6.57
N ALA A 66 8.51 -7.21 6.33
CA ALA A 66 8.92 -8.60 6.47
C ALA A 66 10.06 -9.01 5.50
N LEU A 67 10.12 -8.39 4.31
CA LEU A 67 11.23 -8.58 3.35
C LEU A 67 12.59 -8.14 3.92
N PHE A 68 12.63 -7.06 4.71
CA PHE A 68 13.88 -6.44 5.16
C PHE A 68 14.22 -6.74 6.63
N GLU A 69 13.23 -7.01 7.49
CA GLU A 69 13.47 -7.29 8.91
C GLU A 69 13.50 -8.79 9.22
N THR A 70 12.58 -9.58 8.66
CA THR A 70 12.43 -11.00 9.03
C THR A 70 13.04 -11.96 8.03
N GLY A 71 13.17 -11.58 6.76
CA GLY A 71 13.75 -12.40 5.68
C GLY A 71 12.93 -13.62 5.24
N ASP A 72 12.09 -14.19 6.12
CA ASP A 72 11.35 -15.43 5.92
C ASP A 72 9.95 -15.24 5.30
N LEU A 73 9.91 -14.71 4.08
CA LEU A 73 8.67 -14.67 3.29
C LEU A 73 8.62 -15.79 2.25
N LYS A 74 7.51 -16.53 2.24
CA LYS A 74 7.20 -17.51 1.17
C LYS A 74 6.77 -16.78 -0.10
N LEU A 75 7.73 -16.37 -0.93
CA LEU A 75 7.48 -15.61 -2.16
C LEU A 75 7.77 -16.44 -3.42
N PHE A 76 6.97 -16.21 -4.45
CA PHE A 76 7.34 -16.57 -5.82
C PHE A 76 8.34 -15.56 -6.39
N PRO A 77 9.17 -15.92 -7.39
CA PRO A 77 10.26 -15.07 -7.91
C PRO A 77 9.83 -13.64 -8.28
N ASN A 78 8.61 -13.47 -8.80
CA ASN A 78 8.10 -12.18 -9.28
C ASN A 78 7.34 -11.37 -8.22
N GLU A 79 7.21 -11.86 -6.99
CA GLU A 79 6.41 -11.20 -5.93
C GLU A 79 7.21 -10.11 -5.20
N LYS A 80 8.51 -10.32 -4.95
CA LYS A 80 9.36 -9.34 -4.27
C LYS A 80 9.39 -7.97 -4.98
N PRO A 81 9.62 -7.87 -6.31
CA PRO A 81 9.58 -6.58 -6.99
C PRO A 81 8.22 -5.89 -6.91
N LYS A 82 7.13 -6.66 -6.96
CA LYS A 82 5.76 -6.11 -6.88
C LYS A 82 5.44 -5.52 -5.50
N ILE A 83 5.92 -6.14 -4.43
CA ILE A 83 5.75 -5.62 -3.07
C ILE A 83 6.47 -4.27 -2.94
N ILE A 84 7.72 -4.19 -3.40
CA ILE A 84 8.54 -2.97 -3.33
C ILE A 84 7.92 -1.85 -4.19
N ASP A 85 7.49 -2.16 -5.41
CA ASP A 85 6.83 -1.22 -6.31
C ASP A 85 5.53 -0.67 -5.70
N ALA A 86 4.69 -1.55 -5.15
CA ALA A 86 3.43 -1.17 -4.51
C ALA A 86 3.64 -0.22 -3.33
N TYR A 87 4.57 -0.57 -2.43
CA TYR A 87 4.88 0.26 -1.28
C TYR A 87 5.41 1.65 -1.69
N ARG A 88 6.41 1.69 -2.58
CA ARG A 88 7.05 2.94 -3.01
C ARG A 88 6.11 3.87 -3.77
N ARG A 89 5.25 3.35 -4.65
CA ARG A 89 4.30 4.18 -5.40
C ARG A 89 3.28 4.86 -4.49
N VAL A 90 2.73 4.11 -3.54
CA VAL A 90 1.76 4.68 -2.58
C VAL A 90 2.45 5.73 -1.72
N LEU A 91 3.68 5.50 -1.23
CA LEU A 91 4.40 6.52 -0.48
C LEU A 91 4.71 7.78 -1.29
N ALA A 92 5.08 7.62 -2.56
CA ALA A 92 5.45 8.74 -3.40
C ALA A 92 4.25 9.63 -3.75
N ASN A 93 3.11 9.02 -4.10
CA ASN A 93 2.02 9.74 -4.77
C ASN A 93 0.65 9.54 -4.11
N GLY A 94 0.50 8.64 -3.13
CA GLY A 94 -0.76 8.36 -2.44
C GLY A 94 -1.70 7.41 -3.18
N TYR A 95 -1.29 6.95 -4.36
CA TYR A 95 -2.04 6.00 -5.17
C TYR A 95 -1.08 5.04 -5.90
N TYR A 96 -1.61 3.90 -6.36
CA TYR A 96 -0.79 2.89 -7.02
C TYR A 96 -0.86 2.99 -8.55
N ASN A 97 -2.06 3.26 -9.10
CA ASN A 97 -2.27 3.41 -10.55
C ASN A 97 -3.54 4.22 -10.85
N GLN A 98 -3.66 4.75 -12.07
CA GLN A 98 -4.88 5.39 -12.58
C GLN A 98 -6.09 4.43 -12.64
N SER A 99 -5.85 3.12 -12.65
CA SER A 99 -6.88 2.08 -12.74
C SER A 99 -7.29 1.49 -11.39
N LYS A 100 -8.50 1.81 -10.93
CA LYS A 100 -9.12 1.30 -9.69
C LYS A 100 -9.24 -0.23 -9.69
N THR A 101 -9.46 -0.84 -10.86
CA THR A 101 -9.53 -2.30 -11.00
C THR A 101 -8.16 -2.95 -10.85
N ARG A 102 -7.10 -2.30 -11.35
CA ARG A 102 -5.72 -2.77 -11.17
C ARG A 102 -5.28 -2.66 -9.71
N GLU A 103 -5.64 -1.60 -9.02
CA GLU A 103 -5.41 -1.48 -7.58
C GLU A 103 -6.06 -2.63 -6.81
N LYS A 104 -7.34 -2.93 -7.11
CA LYS A 104 -8.04 -4.08 -6.51
C LYS A 104 -7.31 -5.41 -6.80
N ALA A 105 -6.84 -5.61 -8.02
CA ALA A 105 -6.12 -6.83 -8.41
C ALA A 105 -4.81 -6.99 -7.64
N VAL A 106 -4.03 -5.90 -7.53
CA VAL A 106 -2.76 -5.90 -6.76
C VAL A 106 -3.02 -6.10 -5.28
N ARG A 107 -4.00 -5.39 -4.70
CA ARG A 107 -4.45 -5.58 -3.32
C ARG A 107 -4.78 -7.05 -3.04
N THR A 108 -5.60 -7.68 -3.89
CA THR A 108 -5.97 -9.09 -3.74
C THR A 108 -4.74 -10.01 -3.84
N HIS A 109 -3.83 -9.74 -4.78
CA HIS A 109 -2.60 -10.52 -4.92
C HIS A 109 -1.72 -10.40 -3.67
N LEU A 110 -1.48 -9.19 -3.16
CA LEU A 110 -0.71 -8.98 -1.92
C LEU A 110 -1.42 -9.63 -0.71
N GLY A 111 -2.75 -9.56 -0.64
CA GLY A 111 -3.54 -10.25 0.39
C GLY A 111 -3.34 -11.78 0.36
N HIS A 112 -3.21 -12.39 -0.82
CA HIS A 112 -2.86 -13.81 -0.93
C HIS A 112 -1.45 -14.11 -0.45
N ILE A 113 -0.49 -13.21 -0.70
CA ILE A 113 0.89 -13.35 -0.18
C ILE A 113 0.88 -13.28 1.35
N VAL A 114 0.18 -12.30 1.94
CA VAL A 114 0.03 -12.18 3.41
C VAL A 114 -0.59 -13.45 3.99
N LYS A 115 -1.69 -13.94 3.41
CA LYS A 115 -2.35 -15.17 3.85
C LYS A 115 -1.43 -16.40 3.76
N ARG A 116 -0.49 -16.43 2.82
CA ARG A 116 0.49 -17.53 2.70
C ARG A 116 1.46 -17.57 3.88
N GLN A 117 1.72 -16.43 4.51
CA GLN A 117 2.61 -16.36 5.68
C GLN A 117 1.92 -16.90 6.93
N SER A 118 0.60 -16.71 7.08
CA SER A 118 -0.16 -17.14 8.26
C SER A 118 -0.76 -18.56 8.18
N ARG A 119 -0.67 -19.24 7.03
CA ARG A 119 -1.14 -20.63 6.92
C ARG A 119 -0.26 -21.56 7.77
N PRO A 120 -0.83 -22.35 8.70
CA PRO A 120 -0.06 -23.30 9.49
C PRO A 120 0.66 -24.28 8.56
N LYS A 121 1.89 -24.66 8.90
CA LYS A 121 2.55 -25.82 8.31
C LYS A 121 1.66 -27.01 8.65
N ASN A 122 0.89 -27.53 7.69
CA ASN A 122 0.39 -28.90 7.83
C ASN A 122 1.65 -29.77 7.95
N LYS A 123 1.79 -30.38 9.13
CA LYS A 123 2.78 -31.42 9.43
C LYS A 123 2.55 -32.62 8.54
#